data_AF-A0A2E3SKW0-F1
#
_entry.id   AF-A0A2E3SKW0-F1
#
_cell.length_a   1.000
_cell.length_b   1.000
_cell.length_c   1.000
_cell.angle_alpha   90.00
_cell.angle_beta   90.00
_cell.angle_gamma   90.00
#
_symmetry.space_group_name_H-M   'P 1'
#
loop_
_entity.id
_entity.type
_entity.pdbx_description
1 polymer ?
#
loop_
_entity_poly.entity_id
_entity_poly.type
_entity_poly.pdbx_seq_one_letter_code
_entity_poly.pdbx_strand_id
1 'polypeptide(L)' 'MINRNIGQLIITFAFFYSSIICHFKALEFYNGQQLGLAIFLWVCATTSFLGALRFQIAKIIYKIMDLRKNGK' A
#
# COMPACT_ATOMS: atom_id res chain seq x y z
N MET A 1 -8.33 16.72 18.36
CA MET A 1 -8.61 15.34 17.87
C MET A 1 -8.67 15.19 16.34
N ILE A 2 -8.36 16.22 15.54
CA ILE A 2 -8.57 16.22 14.07
C ILE A 2 -7.37 15.63 13.27
N ASN A 3 -6.22 15.38 13.89
CA ASN A 3 -4.97 15.13 13.17
C ASN A 3 -4.60 13.65 12.88
N ARG A 4 -5.33 12.65 13.41
CA ARG A 4 -4.96 11.22 13.23
C ARG A 4 -5.23 10.69 11.82
N ASN A 5 -6.28 11.17 11.15
CA ASN A 5 -6.65 10.71 9.81
C ASN A 5 -5.68 11.19 8.72
N ILE A 6 -5.11 12.40 8.85
CA ILE A 6 -4.10 12.92 7.91
C ILE A 6 -2.78 12.18 8.05
N GLY A 7 -2.34 11.91 9.29
CA GLY A 7 -1.14 11.11 9.53
C GLY A 7 -1.25 9.70 8.92
N GLN A 8 -2.40 9.03 9.10
CA GLN A 8 -2.65 7.73 8.46
C GLN A 8 -2.64 7.79 6.92
N LEU A 9 -3.13 8.89 6.34
CA LEU A 9 -3.09 9.10 4.89
C LEU A 9 -1.65 9.25 4.38
N ILE A 10 -0.81 10.05 5.05
CA ILE A 10 0.59 10.26 4.69
C ILE A 10 1.38 8.95 4.77
N ILE A 11 1.18 8.19 5.85
CA ILE A 11 1.82 6.88 6.04
C ILE A 11 1.41 5.91 4.93
N THR A 12 0.13 5.92 4.52
CA THR A 12 -0.34 5.10 3.41
C THR A 12 0.35 5.46 2.09
N PHE A 13 0.50 6.76 1.80
CA PHE A 13 1.25 7.22 0.63
C PHE A 13 2.73 6.82 0.70
N ALA A 14 3.36 6.89 1.87
CA ALA A 14 4.74 6.46 2.06
C ALA A 14 4.90 4.96 1.80
N PHE A 15 4.00 4.11 2.29
CA PHE A 15 4.00 2.67 2.00
C PHE A 15 3.79 2.36 0.51
N PHE A 16 2.92 3.11 -0.16
CA PHE A 16 2.68 2.98 -1.60
C PHE A 16 3.93 3.35 -2.41
N TYR A 17 4.59 4.46 -2.04
CA TYR A 17 5.83 4.91 -2.65
C TYR A 17 6.97 3.90 -2.45
N SER A 18 7.13 3.38 -1.23
CA SER A 18 8.09 2.31 -0.95
C SER A 18 7.81 1.04 -1.75
N SER A 19 6.54 0.64 -1.91
CA SER A 19 6.17 -0.52 -2.75
C SER A 19 6.58 -0.34 -4.20
N ILE A 20 6.39 0.86 -4.77
CA ILE A 20 6.77 1.18 -6.16
C ILE A 20 8.30 1.13 -6.30
N ILE A 21 9.05 1.76 -5.40
CA ILE A 21 10.51 1.71 -5.41
C ILE A 21 11.02 0.28 -5.29
N CYS A 22 10.40 -0.51 -4.41
CA CYS A 22 10.80 -1.90 -4.18
C CYS A 22 10.58 -2.75 -5.44
N HIS A 23 9.50 -2.49 -6.19
CA HIS A 23 9.25 -3.12 -7.49
C HIS A 23 10.29 -2.74 -8.55
N PHE A 24 10.64 -1.45 -8.66
CA PHE A 24 11.68 -0.99 -9.59
C PHE A 24 13.06 -1.57 -9.25
N LYS A 25 13.44 -1.56 -7.96
CA LYS A 25 14.68 -2.20 -7.52
C LYS A 25 14.68 -3.71 -7.78
N ALA A 26 13.56 -4.39 -7.57
CA ALA A 26 13.46 -5.82 -7.87
C ALA A 26 13.76 -6.10 -9.35
N LEU A 27 13.27 -5.21 -10.24
CA LEU A 27 13.51 -5.28 -11.68
C LEU A 27 14.99 -5.06 -12.04
N GLU A 28 15.66 -4.13 -11.37
CA GLU A 28 17.11 -3.91 -11.52
C GLU A 28 17.93 -5.12 -11.07
N PHE A 29 17.62 -5.71 -9.91
CA PHE A 29 18.30 -6.91 -9.41
C PHE A 29 18.01 -8.16 -10.24
N TYR A 30 16.83 -8.23 -10.85
CA TYR A 30 16.47 -9.30 -11.80
C TYR A 30 17.35 -9.24 -13.05
N ASN A 31 17.58 -8.05 -13.60
CA ASN A 31 18.50 -7.85 -14.74
C ASN A 31 19.96 -8.11 -14.37
N GLY A 32 20.36 -7.86 -13.12
CA GLY A 32 21.71 -8.11 -12.59
C GLY A 32 22.03 -9.58 -12.23
N GLN A 33 21.17 -10.54 -12.59
CA GLN A 33 21.36 -11.98 -12.35
C GLN A 33 21.31 -12.42 -10.86
N GLN A 34 20.86 -11.55 -9.95
CA GLN A 34 20.72 -11.85 -8.51
C GLN A 34 19.26 -12.19 -8.15
N LEU A 35 18.80 -13.34 -8.65
CA LEU A 35 17.40 -13.79 -8.55
C LEU A 35 16.90 -13.94 -7.09
N GLY A 36 17.78 -14.32 -6.16
CA GLY A 36 17.41 -14.47 -4.74
C GLY A 36 16.98 -13.15 -4.09
N LEU A 37 17.69 -12.06 -4.38
CA LEU A 37 17.35 -10.74 -3.86
C LEU A 37 16.13 -10.14 -4.57
N ALA A 38 15.97 -10.40 -5.86
CA ALA A 38 14.81 -9.95 -6.63
C ALA A 38 13.50 -10.52 -6.07
N ILE A 39 13.45 -11.83 -5.76
CA ILE A 39 12.27 -12.48 -5.17
C ILE A 39 11.97 -11.93 -3.77
N PHE A 40 12.99 -11.72 -2.94
CA PHE A 40 12.80 -11.15 -1.60
C PHE A 40 12.25 -9.73 -1.65
N LEU A 41 12.76 -8.90 -2.57
CA LEU A 41 12.23 -7.55 -2.81
C LEU A 41 10.80 -7.57 -3.35
N TRP A 42 10.44 -8.56 -4.17
CA TRP A 42 9.08 -8.71 -4.67
C TRP A 42 8.09 -9.02 -3.53
N VAL A 43 8.46 -9.92 -2.60
CA VAL A 43 7.66 -10.21 -1.40
C VAL A 43 7.55 -8.97 -0.49
N CYS A 44 8.63 -8.17 -0.38
CA CYS A 44 8.64 -6.92 0.37
C CYS A 44 7.72 -5.85 -0.25
N ALA A 45 7.73 -5.71 -1.59
CA ALA A 45 6.82 -4.84 -2.32
C ALA A 45 5.35 -5.25 -2.08
N THR A 46 5.06 -6.54 -2.21
CA THR A 46 3.70 -7.08 -2.01
C THR A 46 3.19 -6.85 -0.59
N THR A 47 4.05 -7.07 0.41
CA THR A 47 3.73 -6.81 1.84
C THR A 47 3.46 -5.32 2.08
N SER A 48 4.28 -4.43 1.52
CA SER A 48 4.10 -2.98 1.64
C SER A 48 2.80 -2.51 0.97
N PHE A 49 2.44 -3.11 -0.17
CA PHE A 49 1.18 -2.85 -0.86
C PHE A 49 -0.04 -3.26 -0.04
N LEU A 50 -0.02 -4.46 0.58
CA LEU A 50 -1.07 -4.91 1.50
C LEU A 50 -1.19 -3.99 2.72
N GLY A 51 -0.07 -3.49 3.24
CA GLY A 51 -0.04 -2.52 4.34
C GLY A 51 -0.71 -1.19 3.97
N ALA A 52 -0.49 -0.69 2.76
CA ALA A 52 -1.11 0.54 2.26
C ALA A 52 -2.63 0.39 2.05
N LEU A 53 -3.07 -0.78 1.60
CA LEU A 53 -4.47 -1.09 1.31
C LEU A 53 -5.38 -1.00 2.55
N ARG A 54 -4.84 -1.26 3.75
CA ARG A 54 -5.56 -1.25 5.04
C ARG A 54 -6.38 0.04 5.27
N PHE A 55 -5.92 1.18 4.76
CA PHE A 55 -6.61 2.47 4.89
C PHE A 55 -7.65 2.72 3.79
N GLN A 56 -7.38 2.29 2.55
CA GLN A 56 -8.35 2.40 1.46
C GLN A 56 -9.59 1.54 1.72
N ILE A 57 -9.41 0.33 2.25
CA ILE A 57 -10.50 -0.55 2.65
C ILE A 57 -11.37 0.08 3.73
N ALA A 58 -10.79 0.77 4.72
CA ALA A 58 -11.57 1.47 5.74
C ALA A 58 -12.42 2.61 5.15
N LYS A 59 -11.87 3.40 4.22
CA LYS A 59 -12.60 4.48 3.52
C LYS A 59 -13.71 3.94 2.62
N ILE A 60 -13.44 2.87 1.86
CA ILE A 60 -14.41 2.24 0.97
C ILE A 60 -15.54 1.62 1.79
N ILE A 61 -15.23 0.91 2.89
CA ILE A 61 -16.23 0.34 3.78
C ILE A 61 -17.07 1.43 4.44
N TYR A 62 -16.48 2.52 4.95
CA TYR A 62 -17.25 3.64 5.51
C TYR A 62 -18.15 4.29 4.46
N LYS A 63 -17.64 4.51 3.24
CA LYS A 63 -18.41 5.10 2.15
C LYS A 63 -19.56 4.20 1.70
N ILE A 64 -19.34 2.88 1.66
CA ILE A 64 -20.37 1.88 1.38
C ILE A 64 -21.41 1.83 2.51
N MET A 65 -20.99 1.91 3.78
CA MET A 65 -21.91 1.96 4.93
C MET A 65 -22.79 3.20 4.92
N ASP A 66 -22.21 4.36 4.61
CA ASP A 66 -22.92 5.63 4.54
C ASP A 66 -23.93 5.66 3.39
N LEU A 67 -23.53 5.17 2.21
CA LEU A 67 -24.43 4.98 1.06
C LEU A 67 -25.58 4.01 1.37
N ARG A 68 -25.31 2.93 2.13
CA ARG A 68 -26.37 1.99 2.55
C ARG A 68 -27.32 2.57 3.59
N LYS A 69 -26.87 3.57 4.37
CA LYS A 69 -27.67 4.23 5.41
C LYS A 69 -28.49 5.40 4.86
N ASN A 70 -27.98 6.12 3.86
CA ASN A 70 -28.69 7.19 3.14
C ASN A 70 -29.60 6.68 2.00
N GLY A 71 -29.45 5.41 1.58
CA GLY A 71 -30.34 4.76 0.61
C GLY A 71 -31.61 4.15 1.20
N LYS A 72 -32.01 4.55 2.42
CA LYS A 72 -33.26 4.14 3.07
C LYS A 72 -34.04 5.37 3.50
#